data_AF-A0A1B8EBR7-F1
#
_entry.id   AF-A0A1B8EBR7-F1
#
_cell.length_a   1.000
_cell.length_b   1.000
_cell.length_c   1.000
_cell.angle_alpha   90.00
_cell.angle_beta   90.00
_cell.angle_gamma   90.00
#
_symmetry.space_group_name_H-M   'P 1'
#
loop_
_entity.id
_entity.type
_entity.pdbx_description
1 polymer ?
#
loop_
_entity_poly.entity_id
_entity_poly.type
_entity_poly.pdbx_seq_one_letter_code
_entity_poly.pdbx_strand_id
1 'polypeptide(L)'
;MPFRFAHICDLLDRLDQVYSRYPPYLPKDATQKSRDAVLYWFKKHGQKIRHDANGLALLSTLFPERAHRAHELDTKSLEKIVSRALSLPSSQVTDLTRWREPGAGAGDLGACVERVVNQAVGMEIAIAVLVADYDFQETAVQPRVSGVTIEEIEQVLVASASQTPLSPRPLALNGICGAPAESLGRLYQRLPARESKWLTRLILKSYSPVIVPDQLVYMLYHPFLPDLLEVEPDFSAALFLLHGMNIPAVVH
;
A
#
# COMPACT_ATOMS: atom_id res chain seq x y z
N MET A 1 -13.83 -4.87 13.56
CA MET A 1 -13.28 -5.60 12.38
C MET A 1 -12.00 -4.90 11.94
N PRO A 2 -10.97 -5.62 11.48
CA PRO A 2 -9.71 -4.99 11.06
C PRO A 2 -9.90 -3.99 9.92
N PHE A 3 -9.06 -2.94 9.86
CA PHE A 3 -9.25 -1.80 8.97
C PHE A 3 -8.78 -2.09 7.54
N ARG A 4 -9.69 -2.01 6.57
CA ARG A 4 -9.40 -2.38 5.17
C ARG A 4 -8.36 -1.46 4.52
N PHE A 5 -7.39 -2.05 3.82
CA PHE A 5 -6.38 -1.31 3.08
C PHE A 5 -6.98 -0.45 1.96
N ALA A 6 -8.07 -0.91 1.34
CA ALA A 6 -8.81 -0.15 0.33
C ALA A 6 -9.23 1.25 0.81
N HIS A 7 -9.52 1.42 2.11
CA HIS A 7 -9.84 2.74 2.66
C HIS A 7 -8.63 3.69 2.67
N ILE A 8 -7.42 3.17 2.87
CA ILE A 8 -6.19 3.96 2.74
C ILE A 8 -5.95 4.32 1.27
N CYS A 9 -6.13 3.36 0.36
CA CYS A 9 -6.00 3.60 -1.08
C CYS A 9 -6.97 4.67 -1.59
N ASP A 10 -8.19 4.74 -1.05
CA ASP A 10 -9.15 5.82 -1.37
C ASP A 10 -8.62 7.23 -1.01
N LEU A 11 -7.85 7.36 0.08
CA LEU A 11 -7.18 8.62 0.43
C LEU A 11 -6.01 8.89 -0.50
N LEU A 12 -5.14 7.90 -0.70
CA LEU A 12 -3.92 8.03 -1.50
C LEU A 12 -4.24 8.37 -2.96
N ASP A 13 -5.27 7.75 -3.57
CA ASP A 13 -5.74 8.11 -4.91
C ASP A 13 -6.27 9.54 -5.00
N ARG A 14 -7.00 10.01 -3.97
CA ARG A 14 -7.50 11.40 -3.94
C ARG A 14 -6.35 12.40 -3.88
N LEU A 15 -5.32 12.10 -3.09
CA LEU A 15 -4.11 12.92 -3.04
C LEU A 15 -3.33 12.83 -4.35
N ASP A 16 -3.24 11.64 -4.96
CA ASP A 16 -2.58 11.45 -6.26
C ASP A 16 -3.25 12.30 -7.34
N GLN A 17 -4.58 12.38 -7.36
CA GLN A 17 -5.32 13.27 -8.26
C GLN A 17 -5.01 14.77 -8.05
N VAL A 18 -4.60 15.18 -6.84
CA VAL A 18 -4.18 16.56 -6.58
C VAL A 18 -2.81 16.82 -7.19
N TYR A 19 -1.85 15.90 -7.00
CA TYR A 19 -0.45 16.10 -7.40
C TYR A 19 -0.16 15.72 -8.85
N SER A 20 -0.92 14.78 -9.42
CA SER A 20 -0.75 14.28 -10.79
C SER A 20 -1.59 15.03 -11.82
N ARG A 21 -2.36 16.05 -11.41
CA ARG A 21 -3.19 16.87 -12.30
C ARG A 21 -2.33 17.71 -13.26
N TYR A 22 -2.79 17.84 -14.51
CA TYR A 22 -2.30 18.84 -15.46
C TYR A 22 -3.43 19.79 -15.92
N PRO A 23 -3.23 21.12 -15.93
CA PRO A 23 -2.08 21.83 -15.37
C PRO A 23 -2.00 21.66 -13.83
N PRO A 24 -0.79 21.73 -13.24
CA PRO A 24 -0.62 21.58 -11.80
C PRO A 24 -1.31 22.71 -11.04
N TYR A 25 -1.79 22.41 -9.84
CA TYR A 25 -2.28 23.43 -8.92
C TYR A 25 -1.14 24.34 -8.46
N LEU A 26 -1.48 25.58 -8.10
CA LEU A 26 -0.56 26.41 -7.32
C LEU A 26 -0.29 25.73 -5.97
N PRO A 27 0.91 25.88 -5.37
CA PRO A 27 1.27 25.18 -4.12
C PRO A 27 0.27 25.36 -2.96
N LYS A 28 -0.34 26.54 -2.85
CA LYS A 28 -1.37 26.84 -1.84
C LYS A 28 -2.65 26.04 -2.09
N ASP A 29 -3.09 25.94 -3.34
CA ASP A 29 -4.31 25.22 -3.71
C ASP A 29 -4.12 23.70 -3.57
N ALA A 30 -2.94 23.19 -3.94
CA ALA A 30 -2.59 21.78 -3.74
C ALA A 30 -2.63 21.43 -2.24
N THR A 31 -1.98 22.25 -1.40
CA THR A 31 -2.00 22.08 0.06
C THR A 31 -3.43 22.09 0.61
N GLN A 32 -4.26 23.05 0.19
CA GLN A 32 -5.65 23.12 0.66
C GLN A 32 -6.46 21.89 0.22
N LYS A 33 -6.33 21.45 -1.04
CA LYS A 33 -7.04 20.26 -1.53
C LYS A 33 -6.60 18.98 -0.84
N SER A 34 -5.32 18.83 -0.54
CA SER A 34 -4.82 17.69 0.24
C SER A 34 -5.38 17.70 1.66
N ARG A 35 -5.47 18.88 2.30
CA ARG A 35 -6.11 19.04 3.62
C ARG A 35 -7.59 18.65 3.57
N ASP A 36 -8.33 19.13 2.58
CA ASP A 36 -9.75 18.81 2.41
C ASP A 36 -9.96 17.30 2.18
N ALA A 37 -9.06 16.65 1.43
CA ALA A 37 -9.10 15.20 1.21
C ALA A 37 -8.90 14.41 2.51
N VAL A 38 -7.94 14.81 3.34
CA VAL A 38 -7.69 14.20 4.66
C VAL A 38 -8.87 14.41 5.60
N LEU A 39 -9.40 15.65 5.70
CA LEU A 39 -10.56 15.96 6.53
C LEU A 39 -11.79 15.14 6.13
N TYR A 40 -12.07 15.06 4.83
CA TYR A 40 -13.16 14.24 4.31
C TYR A 40 -12.95 12.76 4.63
N TRP A 41 -11.72 12.26 4.48
CA TRP A 41 -11.40 10.86 4.76
C TRP A 41 -11.58 10.52 6.24
N PHE A 42 -11.09 11.35 7.16
CA PHE A 42 -11.32 11.18 8.59
C PHE A 42 -12.81 11.31 8.95
N LYS A 43 -13.55 12.23 8.33
CA LYS A 43 -15.01 12.29 8.51
C LYS A 43 -15.71 11.00 8.08
N LYS A 44 -15.27 10.40 6.97
CA LYS A 44 -15.86 9.16 6.41
C LYS A 44 -15.45 7.90 7.17
N HIS A 45 -14.21 7.81 7.64
CA HIS A 45 -13.63 6.59 8.20
C HIS A 45 -13.26 6.69 9.69
N GLY A 46 -13.37 7.85 10.32
CA GLY A 46 -12.90 8.14 11.68
C GLY A 46 -13.48 7.23 12.75
N GLN A 47 -14.77 6.88 12.66
CA GLN A 47 -15.38 5.92 13.59
C GLN A 47 -14.74 4.54 13.49
N LYS A 48 -14.40 4.07 12.27
CA LYS A 48 -13.68 2.81 12.07
C LYS A 48 -12.23 2.93 12.53
N ILE A 49 -11.56 4.05 12.24
CA ILE A 49 -10.19 4.28 12.72
C ILE A 49 -10.11 4.15 14.24
N ARG A 50 -11.09 4.68 14.97
CA ARG A 50 -11.11 4.66 16.44
C ARG A 50 -11.36 3.27 17.05
N HIS A 51 -12.27 2.49 16.49
CA HIS A 51 -12.73 1.24 17.12
C HIS A 51 -12.07 -0.01 16.54
N ASP A 52 -11.61 0.07 15.30
CA ASP A 52 -11.34 -1.09 14.46
C ASP A 52 -9.88 -1.15 13.99
N ALA A 53 -9.20 0.00 13.82
CA ALA A 53 -7.86 0.05 13.27
C ALA A 53 -6.78 -0.12 14.35
N ASN A 54 -5.75 -0.90 14.04
CA ASN A 54 -4.51 -0.84 14.81
C ASN A 54 -3.77 0.48 14.48
N GLY A 55 -3.59 1.34 15.48
CA GLY A 55 -2.96 2.65 15.33
C GLY A 55 -1.55 2.61 14.72
N LEU A 56 -0.73 1.63 15.13
CA LEU A 56 0.62 1.47 14.60
C LEU A 56 0.56 1.06 13.13
N ALA A 57 -0.24 0.05 12.78
CA ALA A 57 -0.40 -0.37 11.39
C ALA A 57 -0.95 0.78 10.52
N LEU A 58 -1.85 1.61 11.06
CA LEU A 58 -2.41 2.76 10.36
C LEU A 58 -1.36 3.83 10.06
N LEU A 59 -0.63 4.28 11.09
CA LEU A 59 0.40 5.31 10.94
C LEU A 59 1.58 4.82 10.08
N SER A 60 2.04 3.58 10.30
CA SER A 60 3.08 2.95 9.47
C SER A 60 2.66 2.71 8.01
N THR A 61 1.36 2.63 7.75
CA THR A 61 0.84 2.58 6.38
C THR A 61 0.78 3.98 5.77
N LEU A 62 0.30 5.00 6.49
CA LEU A 62 0.19 6.36 5.96
C LEU A 62 1.54 7.07 5.79
N PHE A 63 2.53 6.72 6.63
CA PHE A 63 3.86 7.33 6.68
C PHE A 63 4.96 6.26 6.63
N PRO A 64 5.10 5.55 5.49
CA PRO A 64 5.95 4.38 5.40
C PRO A 64 7.44 4.69 5.55
N GLU A 65 7.87 5.90 5.21
CA GLU A 65 9.22 6.42 5.44
C GLU A 65 9.59 6.54 6.92
N ARG A 66 8.58 6.72 7.80
CA ARG A 66 8.76 6.77 9.25
C ARG A 66 8.66 5.40 9.93
N ALA A 67 8.21 4.37 9.22
CA ALA A 67 8.09 3.04 9.77
C ALA A 67 9.49 2.38 9.87
N HIS A 68 9.93 2.08 11.10
CA HIS A 68 11.18 1.38 11.39
C HIS A 68 11.08 -0.12 11.02
N ARG A 69 11.10 -0.41 9.72
CA ARG A 69 11.20 -1.79 9.20
C ARG A 69 12.66 -2.10 8.89
N ALA A 70 13.21 -3.13 9.55
CA ALA A 70 14.63 -3.46 9.56
C ALA A 70 15.22 -3.88 8.20
N HIS A 71 14.40 -4.09 7.16
CA HIS A 71 14.87 -4.37 5.81
C HIS A 71 13.96 -3.72 4.77
N GLU A 72 14.56 -2.99 3.83
CA GLU A 72 13.87 -2.47 2.65
C GLU A 72 14.01 -3.49 1.52
N LEU A 73 12.89 -4.04 1.05
CA LEU A 73 12.93 -4.91 -0.13
C LEU A 73 13.38 -4.08 -1.33
N ASP A 74 14.42 -4.54 -2.02
CA ASP A 74 14.87 -3.84 -3.23
C ASP A 74 13.83 -3.98 -4.35
N THR A 75 13.82 -3.00 -5.25
CA THR A 75 12.89 -2.94 -6.38
C THR A 75 12.97 -4.18 -7.28
N LYS A 76 14.16 -4.78 -7.43
CA LYS A 76 14.37 -5.99 -8.25
C LYS A 76 13.76 -7.24 -7.62
N SER A 77 13.86 -7.41 -6.31
CA SER A 77 13.26 -8.53 -5.59
C SER A 77 11.74 -8.39 -5.59
N LEU A 78 11.22 -7.18 -5.37
CA LEU A 78 9.79 -6.94 -5.43
C LEU A 78 9.21 -7.23 -6.83
N GLU A 79 9.90 -6.80 -7.89
CA GLU A 79 9.53 -7.12 -9.28
C GLU A 79 9.46 -8.63 -9.52
N LYS A 80 10.45 -9.40 -9.04
CA LYS A 80 10.45 -10.87 -9.14
C LYS A 80 9.30 -11.51 -8.37
N ILE A 81 9.01 -11.01 -7.17
CA ILE A 81 7.89 -11.48 -6.34
C ILE A 81 6.57 -11.24 -7.09
N VAL A 82 6.34 -10.03 -7.60
CA VAL A 82 5.12 -9.70 -8.35
C VAL A 82 5.00 -10.54 -9.62
N SER A 83 6.08 -10.65 -10.39
CA SER A 83 6.11 -11.44 -11.64
C SER A 83 5.73 -12.90 -11.40
N ARG A 84 6.29 -13.51 -10.35
CA ARG A 84 6.01 -14.89 -9.96
C ARG A 84 4.60 -15.04 -9.39
N ALA A 85 4.20 -14.15 -8.49
CA ALA A 85 2.91 -14.22 -7.81
C ALA A 85 1.73 -14.12 -8.79
N LEU A 86 1.86 -13.27 -9.80
CA LEU A 86 0.83 -13.06 -10.82
C LEU A 86 1.01 -13.97 -12.05
N SER A 87 2.05 -14.82 -12.08
CA SER A 87 2.37 -15.69 -13.21
C SER A 87 2.40 -14.93 -14.55
N LEU A 88 3.07 -13.78 -14.55
CA LEU A 88 3.07 -12.87 -15.70
C LEU A 88 3.78 -13.49 -16.91
N PRO A 89 3.18 -13.45 -18.12
CA PRO A 89 3.87 -13.83 -19.35
C PRO A 89 5.01 -12.86 -19.66
N SER A 90 5.95 -13.28 -20.52
CA SER A 90 7.15 -12.49 -20.85
C SER A 90 6.84 -11.05 -21.29
N SER A 91 5.76 -10.83 -22.04
CA SER A 91 5.33 -9.48 -22.47
C SER A 91 4.93 -8.58 -21.29
N GLN A 92 4.22 -9.13 -20.30
CA GLN A 92 3.83 -8.38 -19.10
C GLN A 92 5.01 -8.18 -18.15
N VAL A 93 5.99 -9.08 -18.12
CA VAL A 93 7.25 -8.86 -17.40
C VAL A 93 8.02 -7.69 -18.03
N THR A 94 8.06 -7.60 -19.36
CA THR A 94 8.65 -6.43 -20.04
C THR A 94 7.92 -5.15 -19.63
N ASP A 95 6.59 -5.14 -19.66
CA ASP A 95 5.78 -3.99 -19.20
C ASP A 95 6.02 -3.63 -17.73
N LEU A 96 6.18 -4.64 -16.86
CA LEU A 96 6.52 -4.45 -15.46
C LEU A 96 7.91 -3.81 -15.29
N THR A 97 8.86 -4.07 -16.19
CA THR A 97 10.24 -3.53 -16.10
C THR A 97 10.41 -2.14 -16.72
N ARG A 98 9.40 -1.60 -17.42
CA ARG A 98 9.52 -0.32 -18.14
C ARG A 98 9.81 0.89 -17.25
N TRP A 99 9.51 0.84 -15.94
CA TRP A 99 9.89 1.91 -15.00
C TRP A 99 11.40 2.16 -14.94
N ARG A 100 12.23 1.19 -15.37
CA ARG A 100 13.69 1.33 -15.41
C ARG A 100 14.18 2.20 -16.55
N GLU A 101 13.38 2.40 -17.59
CA GLU A 101 13.75 3.15 -18.80
C GLU A 101 13.49 4.64 -18.58
N PRO A 102 14.54 5.47 -18.42
CA PRO A 102 14.36 6.90 -18.22
C PRO A 102 13.70 7.53 -19.45
N GLY A 103 12.63 8.30 -19.25
CA GLY A 103 11.94 9.03 -20.33
C GLY A 103 10.84 8.25 -21.07
N ALA A 104 10.61 6.98 -20.75
CA ALA A 104 9.53 6.18 -21.36
C ALA A 104 8.11 6.60 -20.92
N GLY A 105 7.97 7.55 -19.99
CA GLY A 105 6.68 7.97 -19.44
C GLY A 105 5.95 6.87 -18.65
N ALA A 106 6.63 5.75 -18.36
CA ALA A 106 6.03 4.56 -17.76
C ALA A 106 5.72 4.71 -16.25
N GLY A 107 6.15 5.79 -15.61
CA GLY A 107 5.99 6.01 -14.17
C GLY A 107 6.90 5.11 -13.34
N ASP A 108 6.56 4.94 -12.06
CA ASP A 108 7.28 4.11 -11.10
C ASP A 108 6.88 2.62 -11.17
N LEU A 109 7.55 1.77 -10.38
CA LEU A 109 7.20 0.35 -10.31
C LEU A 109 5.73 0.15 -9.89
N GLY A 110 5.20 0.99 -8.98
CA GLY A 110 3.79 0.95 -8.58
C GLY A 110 2.84 1.14 -9.76
N ALA A 111 3.07 2.14 -10.61
CA ALA A 111 2.29 2.36 -11.84
C ALA A 111 2.42 1.19 -12.83
N CYS A 112 3.61 0.58 -12.94
CA CYS A 112 3.80 -0.61 -13.76
C CYS A 112 3.00 -1.81 -13.25
N VAL A 113 2.99 -2.03 -11.92
CA VAL A 113 2.19 -3.08 -11.26
C VAL A 113 0.70 -2.88 -11.51
N GLU A 114 0.20 -1.64 -11.38
CA GLU A 114 -1.21 -1.32 -11.68
C GLU A 114 -1.60 -1.73 -13.10
N ARG A 115 -0.75 -1.41 -14.08
CA ARG A 115 -1.00 -1.75 -15.50
C ARG A 115 -1.02 -3.25 -15.73
N VAL A 116 -0.03 -4.00 -15.25
CA VAL A 116 0.00 -5.45 -15.49
C VAL A 116 -1.14 -6.18 -14.78
N VAL A 117 -1.54 -5.74 -13.59
CA VAL A 117 -2.71 -6.32 -12.90
C VAL A 117 -4.00 -6.02 -13.67
N ASN A 118 -4.17 -4.79 -14.19
CA ASN A 118 -5.33 -4.46 -15.04
C ASN A 118 -5.35 -5.27 -16.35
N GLN A 119 -4.20 -5.46 -17.00
CA GLN A 119 -4.10 -6.29 -18.20
C GLN A 119 -4.43 -7.75 -17.91
N ALA A 120 -3.96 -8.31 -16.79
CA ALA A 120 -4.27 -9.68 -16.38
C ALA A 120 -5.77 -9.88 -16.15
N VAL A 121 -6.42 -8.98 -15.41
CA VAL A 121 -7.88 -9.02 -15.18
C VAL A 121 -8.64 -8.86 -16.51
N GLY A 122 -8.21 -7.95 -17.38
CA GLY A 122 -8.82 -7.78 -18.71
C GLY A 122 -8.73 -9.04 -19.57
N MET A 123 -7.61 -9.76 -19.51
CA MET A 123 -7.43 -11.04 -20.21
C MET A 123 -8.33 -12.15 -19.61
N GLU A 124 -8.40 -12.26 -18.28
CA GLU A 124 -9.30 -13.22 -17.60
C GLU A 124 -10.76 -13.01 -18.02
N ILE A 125 -11.21 -11.75 -18.06
CA ILE A 125 -12.56 -11.40 -18.53
C ILE A 125 -12.72 -11.74 -20.02
N ALA A 126 -11.77 -11.39 -20.88
CA ALA A 126 -11.84 -11.69 -22.30
C ALA A 126 -11.92 -13.20 -22.57
N ILE A 127 -11.12 -14.01 -21.86
CA ILE A 127 -11.17 -15.48 -21.93
C ILE A 127 -12.54 -15.97 -21.45
N ALA A 128 -13.05 -15.48 -20.32
CA ALA A 128 -14.35 -15.87 -19.80
C ALA A 128 -15.48 -15.57 -20.80
N VAL A 129 -15.45 -14.40 -21.46
CA VAL A 129 -16.42 -14.04 -22.51
C VAL A 129 -16.31 -14.95 -23.73
N LEU A 130 -15.10 -15.27 -24.19
CA LEU A 130 -14.90 -16.16 -25.34
C LEU A 130 -15.29 -17.61 -25.06
N VAL A 131 -15.19 -18.06 -23.82
CA VAL A 131 -15.59 -19.43 -23.40
C VAL A 131 -17.09 -19.52 -23.09
N ALA A 132 -17.75 -18.39 -22.79
CA ALA A 132 -19.18 -18.32 -22.47
C ALA A 132 -20.11 -18.57 -23.68
N ASP A 133 -19.59 -18.71 -24.91
CA ASP A 133 -20.37 -19.14 -26.09
C ASP A 133 -20.84 -20.63 -26.00
N TYR A 134 -20.54 -21.34 -24.91
CA TYR A 134 -20.98 -22.72 -24.66
C TYR A 134 -21.62 -22.86 -23.27
N ASP A 135 -22.94 -22.69 -23.20
CA ASP A 135 -23.91 -23.16 -22.18
C ASP A 135 -23.38 -23.47 -20.76
N PHE A 136 -22.68 -22.51 -20.13
CA PHE A 136 -22.25 -22.65 -18.73
C PHE A 136 -22.68 -21.45 -17.89
N GLN A 137 -23.41 -21.80 -16.84
CA GLN A 137 -24.00 -20.94 -15.85
C GLN A 137 -22.98 -19.96 -15.24
N GLU A 138 -23.24 -18.67 -15.47
CA GLU A 138 -22.85 -17.52 -14.64
C GLU A 138 -21.53 -17.67 -13.85
N THR A 139 -20.42 -17.96 -14.55
CA THR A 139 -19.07 -17.74 -14.01
C THR A 139 -18.83 -16.23 -13.98
N ALA A 140 -19.47 -15.55 -13.02
CA ALA A 140 -19.14 -14.19 -12.67
C ALA A 140 -17.64 -14.16 -12.37
N VAL A 141 -16.86 -13.54 -13.26
CA VAL A 141 -15.48 -13.16 -12.99
C VAL A 141 -15.55 -12.24 -11.79
N GLN A 142 -15.42 -12.81 -10.60
CA GLN A 142 -15.53 -12.06 -9.37
C GLN A 142 -14.37 -11.06 -9.38
N PRO A 143 -14.65 -9.74 -9.42
CA PRO A 143 -13.60 -8.75 -9.27
C PRO A 143 -12.83 -9.07 -8.00
N ARG A 144 -11.51 -8.89 -7.99
CA ARG A 144 -10.71 -9.09 -6.77
C ARG A 144 -11.28 -8.20 -5.65
N VAL A 145 -12.15 -8.76 -4.80
CA VAL A 145 -12.76 -8.03 -3.69
C VAL A 145 -11.72 -7.99 -2.59
N SER A 146 -11.05 -6.84 -2.44
CA SER A 146 -10.00 -6.68 -1.45
C SER A 146 -10.57 -6.72 -0.03
N GLY A 147 -10.47 -7.89 0.59
CA GLY A 147 -10.63 -8.08 2.04
C GLY A 147 -9.33 -7.87 2.82
N VAL A 148 -8.25 -7.45 2.16
CA VAL A 148 -6.93 -7.26 2.78
C VAL A 148 -6.97 -6.06 3.73
N THR A 149 -6.45 -6.23 4.93
CA THR A 149 -6.42 -5.19 5.97
C THR A 149 -5.01 -4.66 6.21
N ILE A 150 -4.91 -3.48 6.82
CA ILE A 150 -3.62 -2.87 7.14
C ILE A 150 -2.83 -3.70 8.16
N GLU A 151 -3.52 -4.39 9.06
CA GLU A 151 -2.90 -5.27 10.06
C GLU A 151 -2.32 -6.52 9.40
N GLU A 152 -3.02 -7.10 8.42
CA GLU A 152 -2.53 -8.22 7.63
C GLU A 152 -1.26 -7.82 6.87
N ILE A 153 -1.27 -6.64 6.23
CA ILE A 153 -0.09 -6.12 5.53
C ILE A 153 1.07 -5.92 6.51
N GLU A 154 0.84 -5.26 7.64
CA GLU A 154 1.89 -5.02 8.64
C GLU A 154 2.50 -6.33 9.16
N GLN A 155 1.66 -7.35 9.45
CA GLN A 155 2.14 -8.67 9.87
C GLN A 155 3.03 -9.33 8.81
N VAL A 156 2.64 -9.28 7.53
CA VAL A 156 3.44 -9.83 6.43
C VAL A 156 4.77 -9.08 6.30
N LEU A 157 4.78 -7.76 6.45
CA LEU A 157 5.99 -6.94 6.35
C LEU A 157 6.94 -7.18 7.53
N VAL A 158 6.43 -7.26 8.75
CA VAL A 158 7.22 -7.58 9.95
C VAL A 158 7.81 -8.99 9.85
N ALA A 159 7.03 -9.99 9.41
CA ALA A 159 7.50 -11.35 9.20
C ALA A 159 8.57 -11.44 8.09
N SER A 160 8.49 -10.57 7.09
CA SER A 160 9.51 -10.48 6.03
C SER A 160 10.83 -9.89 6.54
N ALA A 161 10.77 -8.93 7.46
CA ALA A 161 11.96 -8.34 8.06
C ALA A 161 12.67 -9.30 9.04
N SER A 162 11.94 -10.09 9.82
CA SER A 162 12.50 -10.99 10.85
C SER A 162 13.23 -12.22 10.31
N GLN A 163 12.94 -12.63 9.05
CA GLN A 163 13.55 -13.81 8.44
C GLN A 163 14.83 -13.52 7.64
N THR A 164 15.34 -12.29 7.64
CA THR A 164 16.59 -11.99 6.94
C THR A 164 17.79 -12.29 7.85
N PRO A 165 18.65 -13.26 7.54
CA PRO A 165 19.77 -13.61 8.41
C PRO A 165 20.82 -12.49 8.40
N LEU A 166 21.15 -11.98 9.57
CA LEU A 166 22.43 -11.31 9.84
C LEU A 166 23.58 -12.32 9.62
N SER A 167 24.05 -12.50 8.38
CA SER A 167 25.40 -12.98 8.00
C SER A 167 25.48 -13.36 6.50
N PRO A 168 26.59 -13.07 5.80
CA PRO A 168 26.82 -13.58 4.46
C PRO A 168 27.36 -15.02 4.55
N ARG A 169 26.54 -16.02 4.20
CA ARG A 169 27.04 -17.37 3.94
C ARG A 169 26.78 -17.71 2.46
N PRO A 170 27.83 -17.98 1.66
CA PRO A 170 27.62 -18.39 0.28
C PRO A 170 27.33 -19.89 0.26
N LEU A 171 26.06 -20.27 0.19
CA LEU A 171 25.68 -21.62 -0.19
C LEU A 171 24.56 -21.57 -1.23
N ALA A 172 24.87 -22.20 -2.35
CA ALA A 172 24.02 -22.37 -3.51
C ALA A 172 22.79 -23.24 -3.21
N LEU A 173 21.80 -23.08 -4.09
CA LEU A 173 20.67 -23.98 -4.38
C LEU A 173 19.47 -23.98 -3.41
N ASN A 174 18.37 -23.43 -3.95
CA ASN A 174 16.97 -23.82 -3.73
C ASN A 174 16.40 -23.82 -2.30
N GLY A 175 15.45 -22.90 -2.06
CA GLY A 175 14.22 -23.27 -1.34
C GLY A 175 13.86 -22.56 -0.04
N ILE A 176 14.74 -21.74 0.56
CA ILE A 176 14.47 -21.18 1.91
C ILE A 176 13.95 -19.73 1.88
N CYS A 177 14.07 -19.02 0.75
CA CYS A 177 13.49 -17.69 0.54
C CYS A 177 11.99 -17.74 0.15
N GLY A 178 11.24 -18.68 0.73
CA GLY A 178 9.87 -19.03 0.32
C GLY A 178 8.78 -18.29 1.09
N ALA A 179 8.74 -18.42 2.42
CA ALA A 179 7.55 -18.04 3.19
C ALA A 179 7.17 -16.55 3.16
N PRO A 180 8.11 -15.58 3.29
CA PRO A 180 7.74 -14.16 3.25
C PRO A 180 7.43 -13.66 1.84
N ALA A 181 8.23 -14.10 0.85
CA ALA A 181 8.01 -13.79 -0.56
C ALA A 181 6.66 -14.36 -1.07
N GLU A 182 6.31 -15.57 -0.64
CA GLU A 182 5.00 -16.19 -0.93
C GLU A 182 3.86 -15.44 -0.24
N SER A 183 4.05 -14.99 1.00
CA SER A 183 3.04 -14.22 1.72
C SER A 183 2.78 -12.86 1.07
N LEU A 184 3.83 -12.16 0.64
CA LEU A 184 3.71 -10.95 -0.19
C LEU A 184 3.05 -11.26 -1.54
N GLY A 185 3.42 -12.36 -2.18
CA GLY A 185 2.79 -12.81 -3.42
C GLY A 185 1.28 -13.04 -3.27
N ARG A 186 0.85 -13.67 -2.17
CA ARG A 186 -0.57 -13.88 -1.84
C ARG A 186 -1.34 -12.57 -1.67
N LEU A 187 -0.69 -11.52 -1.15
CA LEU A 187 -1.31 -10.18 -1.10
C LEU A 187 -1.55 -9.65 -2.53
N TYR A 188 -0.55 -9.68 -3.40
CA TYR A 188 -0.69 -9.23 -4.80
C TYR A 188 -1.72 -10.02 -5.60
N GLN A 189 -1.92 -11.31 -5.31
CA GLN A 189 -2.97 -12.12 -5.94
C GLN A 189 -4.38 -11.69 -5.52
N ARG A 190 -4.55 -11.21 -4.30
CA ARG A 190 -5.87 -10.81 -3.73
C ARG A 190 -6.20 -9.34 -3.96
N LEU A 191 -5.20 -8.49 -4.13
CA LEU A 191 -5.40 -7.08 -4.34
C LEU A 191 -5.80 -6.77 -5.80
N PRO A 192 -6.78 -5.89 -6.03
CA PRO A 192 -7.01 -5.29 -7.34
C PRO A 192 -5.84 -4.37 -7.74
N ALA A 193 -5.85 -3.90 -8.98
CA ALA A 193 -4.74 -3.13 -9.57
C ALA A 193 -4.37 -1.87 -8.77
N ARG A 194 -5.38 -1.06 -8.41
CA ARG A 194 -5.20 0.17 -7.64
C ARG A 194 -4.52 -0.10 -6.29
N GLU A 195 -5.02 -1.06 -5.53
CA GLU A 195 -4.47 -1.42 -4.23
C GLU A 195 -3.06 -2.01 -4.39
N SER A 196 -2.82 -2.79 -5.45
CA SER A 196 -1.49 -3.35 -5.75
C SER A 196 -0.45 -2.25 -5.99
N LYS A 197 -0.80 -1.17 -6.71
CA LYS A 197 0.04 0.03 -6.86
C LYS A 197 0.46 0.59 -5.51
N TRP A 198 -0.52 0.82 -4.62
CA TRP A 198 -0.27 1.43 -3.32
C TRP A 198 0.49 0.50 -2.38
N LEU A 199 0.27 -0.82 -2.46
CA LEU A 199 1.07 -1.80 -1.74
C LEU A 199 2.54 -1.76 -2.21
N THR A 200 2.78 -1.68 -3.51
CA THR A 200 4.14 -1.54 -4.06
C THR A 200 4.83 -0.30 -3.53
N ARG A 201 4.14 0.85 -3.57
CA ARG A 201 4.66 2.12 -3.03
C ARG A 201 4.90 2.08 -1.52
N LEU A 202 4.03 1.41 -0.77
CA LEU A 202 4.17 1.16 0.68
C LEU A 202 5.42 0.33 1.00
N ILE A 203 5.65 -0.77 0.27
CA ILE A 203 6.80 -1.64 0.46
C ILE A 203 8.11 -0.90 0.16
N LEU A 204 8.11 -0.09 -0.90
CA LEU A 204 9.25 0.75 -1.30
C LEU A 204 9.37 2.05 -0.49
N LYS A 205 8.49 2.27 0.50
CA LYS A 205 8.43 3.45 1.36
C LYS A 205 8.43 4.79 0.60
N SER A 206 7.73 4.83 -0.53
CA SER A 206 7.62 6.06 -1.32
C SER A 206 6.26 6.17 -1.97
N TYR A 207 5.47 7.14 -1.52
CA TYR A 207 4.19 7.49 -2.14
C TYR A 207 4.27 8.53 -3.25
N SER A 208 5.48 8.92 -3.66
CA SER A 208 5.70 9.96 -4.68
C SER A 208 4.78 9.79 -5.91
N PRO A 209 4.11 10.88 -6.37
CA PRO A 209 4.25 12.27 -5.93
C PRO A 209 3.35 12.67 -4.74
N VAL A 210 2.62 11.72 -4.15
CA VAL A 210 1.66 12.01 -3.07
C VAL A 210 2.36 12.51 -1.80
N ILE A 211 1.87 13.62 -1.29
CA ILE A 211 2.23 14.16 0.02
C ILE A 211 1.00 14.06 0.92
N VAL A 212 1.13 13.29 2.00
CA VAL A 212 0.09 13.19 3.05
C VAL A 212 0.34 14.30 4.08
N PRO A 213 -0.63 15.19 4.36
CA PRO A 213 -0.52 16.22 5.42
C PRO A 213 -0.36 15.60 6.82
N ASP A 214 0.87 15.28 7.19
CA ASP A 214 1.26 14.54 8.39
C ASP A 214 0.72 15.13 9.69
N GLN A 215 0.98 16.41 9.96
CA GLN A 215 0.54 17.10 11.16
C GLN A 215 -0.98 17.11 11.31
N LEU A 216 -1.70 17.26 10.20
CA LEU A 216 -3.17 17.19 10.20
C LEU A 216 -3.65 15.78 10.53
N VAL A 217 -3.04 14.75 9.95
CA VAL A 217 -3.37 13.35 10.24
C VAL A 217 -3.10 13.03 11.71
N TYR A 218 -1.95 13.44 12.26
CA TYR A 218 -1.63 13.22 13.67
C TYR A 218 -2.65 13.89 14.59
N MET A 219 -2.97 15.16 14.35
CA MET A 219 -3.99 15.90 15.09
C MET A 219 -5.38 15.24 15.04
N LEU A 220 -5.80 14.78 13.86
CA LEU A 220 -7.11 14.14 13.66
C LEU A 220 -7.16 12.73 14.24
N TYR A 221 -6.03 12.04 14.31
CA TYR A 221 -5.91 10.75 14.98
C TYR A 221 -5.99 10.92 16.50
N HIS A 222 -5.14 11.78 17.07
CA HIS A 222 -5.17 12.14 18.48
C HIS A 222 -4.51 13.52 18.74
N PRO A 223 -5.14 14.42 19.53
CA PRO A 223 -4.65 15.80 19.71
C PRO A 223 -3.21 15.93 20.22
N PHE A 224 -2.78 15.01 21.09
CA PHE A 224 -1.43 15.01 21.66
C PHE A 224 -0.39 14.25 20.83
N LEU A 225 -0.80 13.59 19.74
CA LEU A 225 0.13 12.81 18.94
C LEU A 225 1.23 13.66 18.27
N PRO A 226 0.96 14.87 17.75
CA PRO A 226 2.02 15.75 17.23
C PRO A 226 3.12 16.02 18.24
N ASP A 227 2.76 16.56 19.42
CA ASP A 227 3.72 16.93 20.46
C ASP A 227 4.52 15.71 20.95
N LEU A 228 3.87 14.56 21.02
CA LEU A 228 4.51 13.33 21.44
C LEU A 228 5.52 12.83 20.41
N LEU A 229 5.21 12.97 19.12
CA LEU A 229 6.11 12.60 18.03
C LEU A 229 7.30 13.56 17.86
N GLU A 230 7.25 14.77 18.42
CA GLU A 230 8.40 15.65 18.52
C GLU A 230 9.43 15.14 19.54
N VAL A 231 8.97 14.47 20.60
CA VAL A 231 9.83 13.94 21.67
C VAL A 231 10.24 12.49 21.39
N GLU A 232 9.29 11.67 20.95
CA GLU A 232 9.47 10.25 20.65
C GLU A 232 9.10 9.98 19.18
N PRO A 233 10.07 9.96 18.26
CA PRO A 233 9.78 9.90 16.83
C PRO A 233 9.23 8.55 16.37
N ASP A 234 9.40 7.49 17.18
CA ASP A 234 8.89 6.14 16.90
C ASP A 234 7.39 6.04 17.19
N PHE A 235 6.62 5.59 16.19
CA PHE A 235 5.17 5.46 16.33
C PHE A 235 4.77 4.44 17.41
N SER A 236 5.53 3.36 17.60
CA SER A 236 5.16 2.34 18.60
C SER A 236 5.32 2.88 20.02
N ALA A 237 6.43 3.54 20.30
CA ALA A 237 6.71 4.16 21.60
C ALA A 237 5.78 5.36 21.87
N ALA A 238 5.55 6.23 20.87
CA ALA A 238 4.60 7.33 21.01
C ALA A 238 3.18 6.81 21.28
N LEU A 239 2.69 5.83 20.53
CA LEU A 239 1.38 5.25 20.81
C LEU A 239 1.34 4.59 22.20
N PHE A 240 2.38 3.89 22.63
CA PHE A 240 2.43 3.30 23.97
C PHE A 240 2.27 4.36 25.07
N LEU A 241 2.99 5.47 24.97
CA LEU A 241 2.86 6.60 25.89
C LEU A 241 1.45 7.20 25.85
N LEU A 242 0.87 7.35 24.66
CA LEU A 242 -0.49 7.86 24.46
C LEU A 242 -1.55 7.01 25.19
N HIS A 243 -1.44 5.69 25.10
CA HIS A 243 -2.33 4.77 25.82
C HIS A 243 -2.17 4.90 27.33
N GLY A 244 -0.94 5.13 27.83
CA GLY A 244 -0.67 5.35 29.24
C GLY A 244 -1.28 6.65 29.81
N MET A 245 -1.50 7.66 28.97
CA MET A 245 -2.09 8.94 29.39
C MET A 245 -3.62 8.84 29.66
N ASN A 246 -4.29 7.80 29.16
CA ASN A 246 -5.74 7.57 29.30
C ASN A 246 -6.62 8.79 28.93
N ILE A 247 -6.16 9.60 27.96
CA ILE A 247 -6.91 10.75 27.46
C ILE A 247 -7.75 10.27 26.26
N PRO A 248 -9.09 10.46 26.28
CA PRO A 248 -9.91 10.09 25.14
C PRO A 248 -9.57 10.99 23.93
N ALA A 249 -9.44 10.39 22.74
CA ALA A 249 -9.25 11.12 21.50
C ALA A 249 -10.39 12.14 21.30
N VAL A 250 -10.06 13.43 21.25
CA VAL A 250 -11.04 14.52 21.19
C VAL A 250 -11.78 14.51 19.85
N VAL A 251 -13.07 14.82 19.89
CA VAL A 251 -14.02 14.80 18.77
C VAL A 251 -13.91 16.08 17.95
N HIS A 252 -13.72 15.96 16.63
CA HIS A 252 -14.10 16.97 15.64
C HIS A 252 -14.84 16.30 14.48
#